data_AF-A0A8J7WXW9-F1
#
_entry.id   AF-A0A8J7WXW9-F1
#
_cell.length_a   1.000
_cell.length_b   1.000
_cell.length_c   1.000
_cell.angle_alpha   90.00
_cell.angle_beta   90.00
_cell.angle_gamma   90.00
#
_symmetry.space_group_name_H-M   'P 1'
#
loop_
_entity.id
_entity.type
_entity.pdbx_description
1 polymer ?
#
loop_
_entity_poly.entity_id
_entity_poly.type
_entity_poly.pdbx_seq_one_letter_code
_entity_poly.pdbx_strand_id
1 'polypeptide(L)'
;MFRQAIIAPWAIITVSLFLFFLSFPASAQEIADTIQAQYAQVESFQTEFSQTLTNAASGESEDRNGTIWYQKPEMIRWQTTHPEEELLISTGD
;
A
#
# COMPACT_ATOMS: atom_id res chain seq x y z
N MET A 1 -31.55 -43.14 -9.48
CA MET A 1 -32.18 -42.36 -10.59
C MET A 1 -31.71 -40.91 -10.45
N PHE A 2 -30.62 -40.54 -11.12
CA PHE A 2 -30.06 -39.18 -11.08
C PHE A 2 -30.66 -38.38 -12.24
N ARG A 3 -31.52 -37.39 -11.96
CA ARG A 3 -32.00 -36.46 -12.98
C ARG A 3 -30.97 -35.35 -13.16
N GLN A 4 -30.22 -35.39 -14.27
CA GLN A 4 -29.46 -34.22 -14.72
C GLN A 4 -30.46 -33.17 -15.21
N ALA A 5 -30.50 -32.02 -14.53
CA ALA A 5 -31.30 -30.89 -14.97
C ALA A 5 -30.64 -30.27 -16.21
N ILE A 6 -31.33 -30.28 -17.35
CA ILE A 6 -30.90 -29.59 -18.57
C ILE A 6 -31.13 -28.10 -18.32
N ILE A 7 -30.07 -27.38 -17.93
CA ILE A 7 -30.13 -25.93 -17.72
C ILE A 7 -30.30 -25.28 -19.10
N ALA A 8 -31.37 -24.52 -19.28
CA ALA A 8 -31.65 -23.89 -20.56
C ALA A 8 -30.64 -22.76 -20.88
N PRO A 9 -30.19 -22.62 -22.13
CA PRO A 9 -29.08 -21.71 -22.50
C PRO A 9 -29.37 -20.23 -22.23
N TRP A 10 -30.64 -19.81 -22.25
CA TRP A 10 -31.04 -18.45 -21.90
C TRP A 10 -30.83 -18.12 -20.41
N ALA A 11 -30.96 -19.11 -19.53
CA ALA A 11 -30.71 -18.92 -18.10
C ALA A 11 -29.21 -18.64 -17.83
N ILE A 12 -28.33 -19.21 -18.65
CA ILE A 12 -26.89 -18.96 -18.57
C ILE A 12 -26.59 -17.52 -19.01
N ILE A 13 -27.21 -17.04 -20.09
CA ILE A 13 -27.01 -15.66 -20.58
C ILE A 13 -27.51 -14.64 -19.54
N THR A 14 -28.66 -14.88 -18.90
CA THR A 14 -29.18 -13.98 -17.87
C THR A 14 -28.30 -13.96 -16.62
N VAL A 15 -27.75 -15.11 -16.21
CA VAL A 15 -26.82 -15.18 -15.08
C VAL A 15 -25.50 -14.49 -15.43
N SER A 16 -24.96 -14.71 -16.63
CA SER A 16 -23.73 -14.03 -17.08
C SER A 16 -23.89 -12.51 -17.18
N LEU A 17 -25.05 -12.03 -17.66
CA LEU A 17 -25.34 -10.60 -17.70
C LEU A 17 -25.49 -10.01 -16.30
N PHE A 18 -26.15 -10.73 -15.38
CA PHE A 18 -26.27 -10.33 -13.98
C PHE A 18 -24.91 -10.27 -13.27
N LEU A 19 -24.02 -11.24 -13.53
CA LEU A 19 -22.66 -11.25 -12.99
C LEU A 19 -21.80 -10.11 -13.56
N PHE A 20 -22.02 -9.70 -14.81
CA PHE A 20 -21.34 -8.55 -15.40
C PHE A 20 -21.73 -7.24 -14.70
N PHE A 21 -22.99 -7.07 -14.32
CA PHE A 21 -23.46 -5.89 -13.58
C PHE A 21 -22.96 -5.82 -12.13
N LEU A 22 -22.48 -6.93 -11.55
CA LEU A 22 -21.90 -6.95 -10.21
C LEU A 22 -20.41 -6.58 -10.18
N SER A 23 -19.78 -6.37 -11.33
CA SER A 23 -18.37 -5.97 -11.41
C SER A 23 -18.23 -4.47 -11.16
N PHE A 24 -18.08 -4.07 -9.90
CA PHE A 24 -17.64 -2.73 -9.55
C PHE A 24 -16.11 -2.64 -9.72
N PRO A 25 -15.59 -1.77 -10.59
CA PRO A 25 -14.14 -1.56 -10.66
C PRO A 25 -13.70 -0.85 -9.37
N ALA A 26 -12.84 -1.49 -8.59
CA ALA A 26 -12.09 -0.77 -7.56
C ALA A 26 -11.14 0.20 -8.27
N SER A 27 -11.32 1.50 -8.04
CA SER A 27 -10.48 2.53 -8.66
C SER A 27 -9.22 2.75 -7.83
N ALA A 28 -8.05 2.58 -8.43
CA ALA A 28 -6.78 2.96 -7.80
C ALA A 28 -6.74 4.46 -7.42
N GLN A 29 -7.50 5.30 -8.14
CA GLN A 29 -7.61 6.72 -7.84
C GLN A 29 -8.26 6.98 -6.48
N GLU A 30 -9.32 6.24 -6.14
CA GLU A 30 -10.03 6.41 -4.87
C GLU A 30 -9.10 6.07 -3.68
N ILE A 31 -8.26 5.05 -3.85
CA ILE A 31 -7.25 4.67 -2.86
C ILE A 31 -6.20 5.78 -2.73
N ALA A 32 -5.68 6.30 -3.84
CA ALA A 32 -4.71 7.38 -3.84
C ALA A 32 -5.27 8.65 -3.17
N ASP A 33 -6.50 9.03 -3.47
CA ASP A 33 -7.18 10.19 -2.88
C ASP A 33 -7.36 10.02 -1.37
N THR A 34 -7.70 8.80 -0.93
CA THR A 34 -7.83 8.47 0.50
C THR A 34 -6.49 8.61 1.23
N ILE A 35 -5.41 8.09 0.64
CA ILE A 35 -4.05 8.23 1.21
C ILE A 35 -3.65 9.71 1.27
N GLN A 36 -3.89 10.46 0.20
CA GLN A 36 -3.57 11.88 0.13
C GLN A 36 -4.35 12.69 1.18
N ALA A 37 -5.63 12.37 1.39
CA ALA A 37 -6.45 13.03 2.41
C ALA A 37 -5.93 12.78 3.83
N GLN A 38 -5.47 11.56 4.13
CA GLN A 38 -4.84 11.25 5.41
C GLN A 38 -3.53 12.01 5.57
N TYR A 39 -2.66 12.00 4.56
CA TYR A 39 -1.39 12.73 4.57
C TYR A 39 -1.59 14.24 4.75
N ALA A 40 -2.63 14.82 4.13
CA ALA A 40 -2.95 16.23 4.25
C ALA A 40 -3.29 16.66 5.69
N GLN A 41 -3.75 15.74 6.55
CA GLN A 41 -4.04 16.02 7.97
C GLN A 41 -2.80 15.97 8.87
N VAL A 42 -1.70 15.39 8.40
CA VAL A 42 -0.46 15.24 9.17
C VAL A 42 0.41 16.48 9.00
N GLU A 43 0.43 17.35 10.01
CA GLU A 43 1.31 18.54 10.02
C GLU A 43 2.77 18.20 10.35
N SER A 44 2.95 17.31 11.33
CA SER A 44 4.26 16.83 11.77
C SER A 44 4.13 15.53 12.54
N PHE A 45 5.16 14.68 12.52
CA PHE A 45 5.26 13.54 13.43
C PHE A 45 6.71 13.20 13.75
N GLN A 46 6.89 12.45 14.83
CA GLN A 46 8.13 11.75 15.17
C GLN A 46 7.77 10.31 15.51
N THR A 47 8.50 9.35 14.95
CA THR A 47 8.30 7.93 15.24
C THR A 47 9.59 7.15 15.13
N GLU A 48 9.70 6.06 15.89
CA GLU A 48 10.73 5.05 15.68
C GLU A 48 10.37 4.16 14.48
N PHE A 49 11.38 3.63 13.81
CA PHE A 49 11.22 2.65 12.75
C PHE A 49 12.11 1.43 12.98
N SER A 50 11.65 0.29 12.47
CA SER A 50 12.42 -0.93 12.30
C SER A 50 12.21 -1.43 10.87
N GLN A 51 13.30 -1.65 10.14
CA GLN A 51 13.31 -1.94 8.71
C GLN A 51 14.16 -3.17 8.45
N THR A 52 13.67 -4.09 7.63
CA THR A 52 14.45 -5.21 7.11
C THR A 52 14.65 -5.02 5.60
N LEU A 53 15.91 -4.89 5.16
CA LEU A 53 16.30 -4.77 3.77
C LEU A 53 16.77 -6.12 3.25
N THR A 54 16.05 -6.71 2.30
CA THR A 54 16.45 -7.98 1.66
C THR A 54 16.99 -7.74 0.25
N ASN A 55 18.22 -8.18 0.01
CA ASN A 55 18.83 -8.14 -1.32
C ASN A 55 18.19 -9.21 -2.22
N ALA A 56 17.56 -8.79 -3.32
CA ALA A 56 16.83 -9.71 -4.20
C ALA A 56 17.73 -10.73 -4.94
N ALA A 57 19.02 -10.42 -5.13
CA ALA A 57 19.96 -11.28 -5.84
C ALA A 57 20.65 -12.28 -4.92
N SER A 58 21.05 -11.86 -3.71
CA SER A 58 21.76 -12.72 -2.75
C SER A 58 20.85 -13.35 -1.69
N GLY A 59 19.66 -12.80 -1.45
CA GLY A 59 18.78 -13.19 -0.35
C GLY A 59 19.25 -12.72 1.03
N GLU A 60 20.39 -12.03 1.11
CA GLU A 60 20.91 -11.45 2.34
C GLU A 60 19.97 -10.38 2.88
N SER A 61 19.80 -10.31 4.21
CA SER A 61 18.94 -9.33 4.86
C SER A 61 19.70 -8.52 5.91
N GLU A 62 19.41 -7.22 5.98
CA GLU A 62 19.97 -6.29 6.97
C GLU A 62 18.84 -5.59 7.72
N ASP A 63 18.91 -5.59 9.05
CA ASP A 63 17.95 -4.90 9.91
C ASP A 63 18.47 -3.52 10.30
N ARG A 64 17.65 -2.49 10.07
CA ARG A 64 17.93 -1.09 10.40
C ARG A 64 16.90 -0.55 11.37
N ASN A 65 17.36 0.24 12.33
CA ASN A 65 16.48 0.89 13.30
C ASN A 65 16.86 2.34 13.47
N GLY A 66 15.88 3.17 13.82
CA GLY A 66 16.11 4.59 13.99
C GLY A 66 14.85 5.39 14.24
N THR A 67 14.90 6.67 13.91
CA THR A 67 13.81 7.61 14.12
C THR A 67 13.60 8.49 12.90
N ILE A 68 12.32 8.73 12.57
CA ILE A 68 11.89 9.63 11.52
C ILE A 68 11.19 10.81 12.16
N TRP A 69 11.53 12.00 11.68
CA TRP A 69 10.78 13.22 11.92
C TRP A 69 10.30 13.75 10.58
N TYR A 70 9.04 14.15 10.55
CA TYR A 70 8.44 14.83 9.42
C TYR A 70 7.79 16.12 9.90
N GLN A 71 7.90 17.16 9.10
CA GLN A 71 7.19 18.40 9.28
C GLN A 71 6.89 19.02 7.91
N LYS A 72 5.66 19.52 7.74
CA LYS A 72 5.30 20.31 6.55
C LYS A 72 6.17 21.58 6.42
N PRO A 73 6.41 22.09 5.20
CA PRO A 73 5.89 21.59 3.93
C PRO A 73 6.58 20.30 3.45
N GLU A 74 7.90 20.20 3.55
CA GLU A 74 8.67 19.07 2.98
C GLU A 74 9.94 18.72 3.80
N MET A 75 9.89 18.98 5.11
CA MET A 75 11.02 18.72 6.00
C MET A 75 10.98 17.27 6.50
N ILE A 76 12.07 16.55 6.24
CA ILE A 76 12.24 15.18 6.73
C ILE A 76 13.60 15.08 7.41
N ARG A 77 13.65 14.45 8.58
CA ARG A 77 14.87 13.95 9.19
C ARG A 77 14.72 12.44 9.34
N TRP A 78 15.66 11.70 8.81
CA TRP A 78 15.73 10.25 8.95
C TRP A 78 17.06 9.93 9.59
N GLN A 79 17.02 9.39 10.81
CA GLN A 79 18.22 9.02 11.55
C GLN A 79 18.22 7.51 11.78
N THR A 80 19.13 6.80 11.14
CA THR A 80 19.43 5.40 11.45
C THR A 80 20.43 5.38 12.60
N THR A 81 20.19 4.57 13.62
CA THR A 81 21.10 4.38 14.77
C THR A 81 21.70 2.99 14.81
N HIS A 82 21.16 2.05 14.03
CA HIS A 82 21.66 0.69 13.90
C HIS A 82 21.42 0.18 12.48
N PRO A 83 22.34 -0.59 11.85
CA PRO A 83 23.62 -1.06 12.40
C PRO A 83 24.70 0.03 12.44
N GLU A 84 24.63 0.99 11.53
CA GLU A 84 25.53 2.15 11.46
C GLU A 84 24.74 3.44 11.59
N GLU A 85 25.37 4.47 12.16
CA GLU A 85 24.74 5.79 12.27
C GLU A 85 24.68 6.48 10.90
N GLU A 86 23.47 6.84 10.48
CA GLU A 86 23.23 7.54 9.22
C GLU A 86 22.20 8.65 9.45
N LEU A 87 22.42 9.82 8.85
CA LEU A 87 21.51 10.96 8.95
C LEU A 87 21.19 11.51 7.56
N LEU A 88 19.92 11.44 7.19
CA LEU A 88 19.36 12.05 5.99
C LEU A 88 18.44 13.20 6.39
N ILE A 89 18.62 14.36 5.75
CA ILE A 89 17.78 15.55 5.95
C ILE A 89 17.26 16.02 4.59
N SER A 90 15.97 16.29 4.52
CA SER A 90 15.30 16.98 3.41
C SER A 90 14.81 18.34 3.90
N THR A 91 15.08 19.41 3.13
CA THR A 91 14.69 20.79 3.44
C THR A 91 13.59 21.36 2.55
N GLY A 92 13.20 20.65 1.47
CA GLY A 92 12.10 21.08 0.59
C GLY A 92 12.47 22.14 -0.44
N ASP A 93 13.74 22.18 -0.88
CA ASP A 93 14.28 23.16 -1.82
C ASP A 93 14.31 22.66 -3.28
#